data_AF-A0A382I8K2-F1
#
_entry.id   AF-A0A382I8K2-F1
#
_cell.length_a   1.000
_cell.length_b   1.000
_cell.length_c   1.000
_cell.angle_alpha   90.00
_cell.angle_beta   90.00
_cell.angle_gamma   90.00
#
_symmetry.space_group_name_H-M   'P 1'
#
loop_
_entity.id
_entity.type
_entity.pdbx_description
1 polymer ?
#
loop_
_entity_poly.entity_id
_entity_poly.type
_entity_poly.pdbx_seq_one_letter_code
_entity_poly.pdbx_strand_id
1 'polypeptide(L)'
;EKRLISETIGLSPQHLIPKLDIQFSRITLADNSFNERLTIDTNLSVKNGISSKIFDQLAVSEIKQKKYDPKSDFIQILRDLKIPEMRFSKYCMGMLHVYKKIKYNRFKPKLLRINKILTQG
;
A
#
# COMPACT_ATOMS: atom_id res chain seq x y z
N GLU A 1 -11.69 17.79 11.41
CA GLU A 1 -11.96 16.54 10.67
C GLU A 1 -13.45 16.23 10.53
N LYS A 2 -14.20 15.97 11.62
CA LYS A 2 -15.65 15.63 11.57
C LYS A 2 -16.50 16.64 10.76
N ARG A 3 -16.27 17.94 10.92
CA ARG A 3 -16.95 19.00 10.15
C ARG A 3 -16.75 18.85 8.64
N LEU A 4 -15.50 18.68 8.20
CA LEU A 4 -15.14 18.53 6.78
C LEU A 4 -15.77 17.28 6.15
N ILE A 5 -15.82 16.18 6.89
CA ILE A 5 -16.46 14.94 6.45
C ILE A 5 -17.96 15.18 6.19
N SER A 6 -18.66 15.78 7.15
CA SER A 6 -20.09 16.06 6.99
C SER A 6 -20.39 16.97 5.79
N GLU A 7 -19.56 18.01 5.59
CA GLU A 7 -19.72 18.99 4.51
C GLU A 7 -19.42 18.40 3.12
N THR A 8 -18.47 17.46 3.01
CA THR A 8 -18.01 16.94 1.70
C THR A 8 -18.82 15.75 1.19
N ILE A 9 -19.13 14.79 2.06
CA ILE A 9 -19.77 13.52 1.66
C ILE A 9 -21.23 13.41 2.11
N GLY A 10 -21.75 14.39 2.86
CA GLY A 10 -23.14 14.38 3.35
C GLY A 10 -23.45 13.27 4.36
N LEU A 11 -22.42 12.57 4.86
CA LEU A 11 -22.56 11.51 5.85
C LEU A 11 -22.24 12.03 7.24
N SER A 12 -23.07 11.67 8.23
CA SER A 12 -22.77 11.94 9.63
C SER A 12 -21.48 11.21 10.04
N PRO A 13 -20.46 11.92 10.56
CA PRO A 13 -19.22 11.29 11.04
C PRO A 13 -19.44 10.27 12.14
N GLN A 14 -20.58 10.34 12.85
CA GLN A 14 -20.95 9.42 13.92
C GLN A 14 -21.27 8.00 13.41
N HIS A 15 -21.59 7.85 12.11
CA HIS A 15 -21.86 6.56 11.48
C HIS A 15 -20.59 5.89 10.91
N LEU A 16 -19.44 6.56 10.96
CA LEU A 16 -18.18 6.00 10.49
C LEU A 16 -17.47 5.28 11.64
N ILE A 17 -17.06 4.04 11.38
CA ILE A 17 -16.38 3.20 12.37
C ILE A 17 -15.00 2.85 11.81
N PRO A 18 -13.90 3.07 12.56
CA PRO A 18 -12.57 2.64 12.12
C PRO A 18 -12.56 1.13 11.88
N LYS A 19 -12.00 0.71 10.73
CA LYS A 19 -11.94 -0.70 10.34
C LYS A 19 -10.52 -1.26 10.30
N LEU A 20 -9.54 -0.42 9.98
CA LEU A 20 -8.17 -0.85 9.79
C LEU A 20 -7.24 0.33 10.06
N ASP A 21 -6.30 0.13 10.98
CA ASP A 21 -5.15 1.00 11.13
C ASP A 21 -4.02 0.43 10.28
N ILE A 22 -3.39 1.29 9.48
CA ILE A 22 -2.25 0.94 8.63
C ILE A 22 -1.10 1.87 9.01
N GLN A 23 0.04 1.31 9.38
CA GLN A 23 1.24 2.05 9.76
C GLN A 23 2.41 1.65 8.87
N PHE A 24 3.25 2.62 8.52
CA PHE A 24 4.46 2.43 7.72
C PHE A 24 5.39 3.64 7.87
N SER A 25 6.66 3.44 7.58
CA SER A 25 7.67 4.51 7.43
C SER A 25 7.81 4.85 5.95
N ARG A 26 7.64 6.12 5.57
CA ARG A 26 7.68 6.57 4.17
C ARG A 26 8.89 7.44 3.89
N ILE A 27 9.65 7.06 2.87
CA ILE A 27 10.58 7.95 2.18
C ILE A 27 9.86 8.49 0.94
N THR A 28 9.92 9.80 0.72
CA THR A 28 9.38 10.44 -0.50
C THR A 28 10.51 11.15 -1.21
N LEU A 29 10.67 10.84 -2.49
CA LEU A 29 11.61 11.47 -3.41
C LEU A 29 10.79 12.15 -4.50
N ALA A 30 11.09 13.40 -4.80
CA ALA A 30 10.43 14.16 -5.87
C ALA A 30 11.50 14.89 -6.66
N ASP A 31 11.34 14.96 -7.97
CA ASP A 31 12.14 15.88 -8.78
C ASP A 31 11.72 17.32 -8.49
N ASN A 32 12.64 18.28 -8.70
CA ASN A 32 12.37 19.70 -8.47
C ASN A 32 11.25 20.24 -9.37
N SER A 33 11.02 19.59 -10.51
CA SER A 33 9.96 19.94 -11.45
C SER A 33 8.63 19.22 -11.15
N PHE A 34 8.56 18.39 -10.11
CA PHE A 34 7.39 17.61 -9.68
C PHE A 34 6.73 16.79 -10.81
N ASN A 35 7.49 16.39 -11.82
CA ASN A 35 7.02 15.50 -12.89
C ASN A 35 6.99 14.04 -12.44
N GLU A 36 7.85 13.69 -11.48
CA GLU A 36 7.98 12.35 -10.93
C GLU A 36 8.08 12.39 -9.42
N ARG A 37 7.23 11.59 -8.76
CA ARG A 37 7.28 11.40 -7.31
C ARG A 37 7.33 9.92 -6.98
N LEU A 38 8.37 9.53 -6.28
CA LEU A 38 8.59 8.19 -5.77
C LEU A 38 8.32 8.16 -4.26
N THR A 39 7.58 7.16 -3.81
CA THR A 39 7.43 6.84 -2.40
C THR A 39 7.88 5.41 -2.13
N ILE A 40 8.62 5.22 -1.06
CA ILE A 40 9.04 3.90 -0.57
C ILE A 40 8.50 3.75 0.84
N ASP A 41 7.57 2.80 1.02
CA ASP A 41 6.96 2.50 2.29
C ASP A 41 7.57 1.22 2.87
N THR A 42 8.09 1.31 4.09
CA THR A 42 8.71 0.21 4.85
C THR A 42 8.01 0.03 6.19
N ASN A 43 8.35 -1.02 6.94
CA ASN A 43 7.78 -1.30 8.26
C ASN A 43 6.24 -1.36 8.24
N LEU A 44 5.68 -1.94 7.17
CA LEU A 44 4.23 -1.98 6.98
C LEU A 44 3.59 -2.91 8.03
N SER A 45 2.71 -2.35 8.84
CA SER A 45 1.89 -3.09 9.79
C SER A 45 0.43 -2.67 9.71
N VAL A 46 -0.45 -3.60 10.06
CA VAL A 46 -1.90 -3.40 10.06
C VAL A 46 -2.52 -3.97 11.32
N LYS A 47 -3.60 -3.35 11.81
CA LYS A 47 -4.40 -3.87 12.93
C LYS A 47 -5.86 -3.43 12.84
N ASN A 48 -6.77 -4.21 13.43
CA ASN A 48 -8.20 -3.88 13.53
C ASN A 48 -8.73 -3.89 14.98
N GLY A 49 -7.85 -3.67 15.95
CA GLY A 49 -8.16 -3.74 17.39
C GLY A 49 -8.19 -5.16 17.97
N ILE A 50 -8.44 -6.18 17.14
CA ILE A 50 -8.51 -7.59 17.59
C ILE A 50 -7.27 -8.37 17.12
N SER A 51 -6.85 -8.11 15.89
CA SER A 51 -5.76 -8.82 15.24
C SER A 51 -4.84 -7.83 14.55
N SER A 52 -3.60 -8.26 14.38
CA SER A 52 -2.55 -7.48 13.73
C SER A 52 -1.74 -8.35 12.77
N LYS A 53 -1.11 -7.71 11.80
CA LYS A 53 -0.16 -8.34 10.89
C LYS A 53 0.97 -7.36 10.60
N ILE A 54 2.20 -7.84 10.74
CA ILE A 54 3.40 -7.15 10.27
C ILE A 54 3.80 -7.80 8.95
N PHE A 55 4.06 -6.97 7.95
CA PHE A 55 4.61 -7.38 6.66
C PHE A 55 6.12 -7.15 6.72
N ASP A 56 6.79 -7.96 7.54
CA ASP A 56 8.22 -7.84 7.78
C ASP A 56 9.00 -8.02 6.48
N GLN A 57 10.07 -7.27 6.29
CA GLN A 57 10.90 -7.28 5.06
C GLN A 57 10.18 -6.89 3.75
N LEU A 58 8.91 -6.46 3.81
CA LEU A 58 8.20 -5.94 2.65
C LEU A 58 8.42 -4.44 2.51
N ALA A 59 9.03 -4.03 1.41
CA ALA A 59 9.00 -2.66 0.92
C ALA A 59 7.93 -2.50 -0.17
N VAL A 60 7.14 -1.41 -0.11
CA VAL A 60 6.19 -1.03 -1.15
C VAL A 60 6.66 0.26 -1.79
N SER A 61 7.21 0.16 -2.99
CA SER A 61 7.65 1.31 -3.78
C SER A 61 6.58 1.68 -4.81
N GLU A 62 6.22 2.95 -4.87
CA GLU A 62 5.21 3.52 -5.77
C GLU A 62 5.78 4.75 -6.47
N ILE A 63 5.73 4.75 -7.79
CA ILE A 63 6.10 5.89 -8.65
C ILE A 63 4.83 6.54 -9.21
N LYS A 64 4.79 7.88 -9.18
CA LYS A 64 3.73 8.70 -9.78
C LYS A 64 4.33 9.62 -10.81
N GLN A 65 3.83 9.54 -12.03
CA GLN A 65 4.25 10.35 -13.16
C GLN A 65 3.01 10.96 -13.84
N LYS A 66 3.16 12.15 -14.43
CA LYS A 66 2.09 12.77 -15.24
C LYS A 66 1.74 11.92 -16.47
N LYS A 67 2.77 11.33 -17.09
CA LYS A 67 2.67 10.35 -18.17
C LYS A 67 3.69 9.25 -17.88
N TYR A 68 3.32 8.01 -18.14
CA TYR A 68 4.25 6.89 -17.98
C TYR A 68 5.50 7.10 -18.84
N ASP A 69 6.67 7.05 -18.21
CA ASP A 69 7.96 7.13 -18.89
C ASP A 69 8.85 5.93 -18.53
N PRO A 70 9.03 4.96 -19.44
CA PRO A 70 9.87 3.79 -19.20
C PRO A 70 11.36 4.11 -19.06
N LYS A 71 11.79 5.35 -19.34
CA LYS A 71 13.17 5.83 -19.18
C LYS A 71 13.43 6.46 -17.81
N SER A 72 12.43 6.54 -16.92
CA SER A 72 12.65 6.94 -15.53
C SER A 72 13.75 6.09 -14.89
N ASP A 73 14.72 6.74 -14.24
CA ASP A 73 15.83 6.07 -13.55
C ASP A 73 15.30 5.03 -12.56
N PHE A 74 14.25 5.36 -11.81
CA PHE A 74 13.64 4.43 -10.88
C PHE A 74 13.07 3.19 -11.57
N ILE A 75 12.38 3.36 -12.70
CA ILE A 75 11.82 2.24 -13.48
C ILE A 75 12.95 1.37 -14.05
N GLN A 76 14.03 1.98 -14.54
CA GLN A 76 15.19 1.26 -15.05
C GLN A 76 15.86 0.42 -13.95
N ILE A 77 16.11 1.02 -12.78
CA ILE A 77 16.68 0.33 -11.61
C ILE A 77 15.83 -0.88 -11.20
N LEU A 78 14.49 -0.72 -11.12
CA LEU A 78 13.62 -1.86 -10.77
C LEU A 78 13.68 -2.99 -11.81
N ARG A 79 13.82 -2.67 -13.10
CA ARG A 79 13.96 -3.67 -14.17
C ARG A 79 15.28 -4.42 -14.06
N ASP A 80 16.38 -3.70 -13.81
CA ASP A 80 17.71 -4.29 -13.66
C ASP A 80 17.79 -5.22 -12.44
N LEU A 81 17.11 -4.83 -11.35
CA LEU A 81 16.91 -5.67 -10.17
C LEU A 81 15.90 -6.82 -10.38
N LYS A 82 15.31 -6.92 -11.58
CA LYS A 82 14.28 -7.92 -11.95
C LYS A 82 13.08 -7.89 -11.01
N ILE A 83 12.71 -6.70 -10.50
CA ILE A 83 11.55 -6.48 -9.64
C ILE A 83 10.33 -6.17 -10.54
N PRO A 84 9.39 -7.10 -10.72
CA PRO A 84 8.24 -6.86 -11.57
C PRO A 84 7.24 -5.91 -10.90
N GLU A 85 6.55 -5.09 -11.69
CA GLU A 85 5.42 -4.31 -11.19
C GLU A 85 4.31 -5.21 -10.61
N MET A 86 3.59 -4.71 -9.60
CA MET A 86 2.40 -5.35 -9.07
C MET A 86 1.42 -4.31 -8.51
N ARG A 87 0.14 -4.41 -8.90
CA ARG A 87 -0.94 -3.63 -8.26
C ARG A 87 -1.13 -4.06 -6.80
N PHE A 88 -0.81 -3.18 -5.85
CA PHE A 88 -0.88 -3.45 -4.43
C PHE A 88 -1.76 -2.43 -3.69
N SER A 89 -2.74 -2.90 -2.92
CA SER A 89 -3.56 -2.05 -2.03
C SER A 89 -3.26 -2.43 -0.59
N LYS A 90 -2.67 -1.50 0.17
CA LYS A 90 -2.37 -1.70 1.60
C LYS A 90 -3.63 -2.04 2.39
N TYR A 91 -4.74 -1.38 2.09
CA TYR A 91 -6.02 -1.63 2.74
C TYR A 91 -6.55 -3.04 2.45
N CYS A 92 -6.65 -3.44 1.17
CA CYS A 92 -7.14 -4.76 0.83
C CYS A 92 -6.25 -5.86 1.41
N MET A 93 -4.93 -5.71 1.31
CA MET A 93 -3.99 -6.67 1.87
C MET A 93 -4.10 -6.73 3.39
N GLY A 94 -4.23 -5.59 4.06
CA GLY A 94 -4.41 -5.55 5.50
C GLY A 94 -5.70 -6.22 5.95
N MET A 95 -6.84 -5.85 5.34
CA MET A 95 -8.15 -6.42 5.64
C MET A 95 -8.16 -7.94 5.48
N LEU A 96 -7.52 -8.49 4.44
CA LEU A 96 -7.44 -9.94 4.22
C LEU A 96 -6.72 -10.68 5.36
N HIS A 97 -5.80 -10.03 6.06
CA HIS A 97 -5.05 -10.63 7.17
C HIS A 97 -5.75 -10.48 8.52
N VAL A 98 -6.47 -9.37 8.74
CA VAL A 98 -7.10 -9.08 10.04
C VAL A 98 -8.61 -9.41 10.08
N TYR A 99 -9.25 -9.65 8.93
CA TYR A 99 -10.65 -10.06 8.81
C TYR A 99 -10.80 -11.39 8.05
N LYS A 100 -10.90 -12.50 8.80
CA LYS A 100 -10.96 -13.87 8.25
C LYS A 100 -12.15 -14.18 7.34
N LYS A 101 -13.25 -13.41 7.42
CA LYS A 101 -14.49 -13.67 6.66
C LYS A 101 -14.46 -13.12 5.22
N ILE A 102 -13.39 -12.45 4.79
CA ILE A 102 -13.31 -11.86 3.45
C ILE A 102 -12.93 -12.92 2.42
N LYS A 103 -13.71 -13.04 1.34
CA LYS A 103 -13.39 -13.92 0.21
C LYS A 103 -12.10 -13.47 -0.47
N TYR A 104 -11.07 -14.31 -0.44
CA TYR A 104 -9.72 -13.94 -0.88
C TYR A 104 -9.33 -14.46 -2.27
N ASN A 105 -10.18 -15.22 -2.96
CA ASN A 105 -9.83 -15.90 -4.21
C ASN A 105 -9.28 -14.95 -5.29
N ARG A 106 -9.86 -13.74 -5.42
CA ARG A 106 -9.38 -12.70 -6.36
C ARG A 106 -7.97 -12.19 -6.00
N PHE A 107 -7.61 -12.25 -4.72
CA PHE A 107 -6.33 -11.78 -4.20
C PHE A 107 -5.29 -12.89 -4.05
N LYS A 108 -5.68 -14.16 -4.20
CA LYS A 108 -4.81 -15.33 -4.02
C LYS A 108 -3.49 -15.24 -4.80
N PRO A 109 -3.46 -14.86 -6.10
CA PRO A 109 -2.18 -14.74 -6.82
C PRO A 109 -1.23 -13.71 -6.19
N LYS A 110 -1.77 -12.59 -5.69
CA LYS A 110 -0.99 -11.54 -5.03
C LYS A 110 -0.49 -11.99 -3.67
N LEU A 111 -1.36 -12.64 -2.89
CA LEU A 111 -0.99 -13.20 -1.58
C LEU A 111 0.15 -14.22 -1.71
N LEU A 112 0.09 -15.11 -2.71
CA LEU A 112 1.17 -16.06 -2.96
C LEU A 112 2.50 -15.36 -3.27
N ARG A 113 2.49 -14.30 -4.08
CA ARG A 113 3.69 -13.53 -4.40
C ARG A 113 4.24 -12.79 -3.19
N ILE A 114 3.37 -12.15 -2.40
CA ILE A 114 3.76 -11.47 -1.16
C ILE A 114 4.34 -12.48 -0.17
N ASN A 115 3.69 -13.62 0.03
CA ASN A 115 4.18 -14.65 0.95
C ASN A 115 5.57 -15.14 0.54
N LYS A 116 5.82 -15.35 -0.76
CA LYS A 116 7.17 -15.69 -1.24
C LYS A 116 8.22 -14.65 -0.83
N ILE A 117 7.91 -13.35 -0.94
CA ILE A 117 8.82 -12.28 -0.50
C ILE A 117 9.05 -12.36 1.02
N LEU A 118 7.98 -12.51 1.80
CA LEU A 118 8.04 -12.54 3.26
C LEU A 118 8.76 -13.78 3.82
N THR A 119 8.83 -14.89 3.07
CA THR A 119 9.46 -16.15 3.52
C THR A 119 10.87 -16.36 2.97
N GLN A 120 11.37 -15.47 2.11
CA GLN A 120 12.70 -15.57 1.49
C GLN A 120 13.79 -14.83 2.25
N GLY A 121 13.48 -14.32 3.45
CA GLY A 121 14.40 -13.68 4.37
C GLY A 121 14.94 -14.60 5.45
#